data_AF-A0ABD3EXB9-F1
#
_entry.id   AF-A0ABD3EXB9-F1
#
_cell.length_a   1.000
_cell.length_b   1.000
_cell.length_c   1.000
_cell.angle_alpha   90.00
_cell.angle_beta   90.00
_cell.angle_gamma   90.00
#
_symmetry.space_group_name_H-M   'P 1'
#
loop_
_entity.id
_entity.type
_entity.pdbx_description
1 polymer ?
#
loop_
_entity_poly.entity_id
_entity_poly.type
_entity_poly.pdbx_seq_one_letter_code
_entity_poly.pdbx_strand_id
1 'polypeptide(L)'
;MAALPKGAIAKLLREVVGDDVPISKEAIDWVNECAGEFLQVVGQEANIVAEGAAKKENYRISQEHVMAALENLGMQGYAEKIKALQGSMELETQKKKRVASRKAEAETASRDELLAEQTALFKQASLKATREGW
;
A
#
# COMPACT_ATOMS: atom_id res chain seq x y z
N MET A 1 -5.47 -1.66 -19.93
CA MET A 1 -6.27 -0.79 -19.04
C MET A 1 -6.35 -1.52 -17.70
N ALA A 2 -6.12 -0.86 -16.57
CA ALA A 2 -5.91 -1.54 -15.29
C ALA A 2 -7.17 -2.31 -14.85
N ALA A 3 -7.18 -3.61 -15.10
CA ALA A 3 -8.30 -4.46 -14.77
C ALA A 3 -8.17 -4.91 -13.31
N LEU A 4 -9.02 -4.38 -12.44
CA LEU A 4 -9.22 -4.99 -11.12
C LEU A 4 -9.55 -6.47 -11.34
N PRO A 5 -9.06 -7.40 -10.50
CA PRO A 5 -9.36 -8.82 -10.69
C PRO A 5 -10.88 -9.05 -10.74
N LYS A 6 -11.38 -9.72 -11.78
CA LYS A 6 -12.83 -9.95 -11.95
C LYS A 6 -13.47 -10.63 -10.73
N GLY A 7 -12.73 -11.52 -10.07
CA GLY A 7 -13.19 -12.16 -8.82
C GLY A 7 -13.35 -11.16 -7.66
N ALA A 8 -12.50 -10.14 -7.57
CA ALA A 8 -12.64 -9.09 -6.56
C ALA A 8 -13.86 -8.21 -6.84
N ILE A 9 -14.09 -7.85 -8.10
CA ILE A 9 -15.29 -7.10 -8.52
C ILE A 9 -16.55 -7.91 -8.20
N ALA A 10 -16.59 -9.19 -8.58
CA ALA A 10 -17.74 -10.06 -8.31
C ALA A 10 -18.06 -10.15 -6.82
N LYS A 11 -17.02 -10.27 -5.98
CA LYS A 11 -17.17 -10.27 -4.52
C LYS A 11 -17.72 -8.94 -4.00
N LEU A 12 -17.17 -7.81 -4.43
CA LEU A 12 -17.64 -6.48 -4.03
C LEU A 12 -19.07 -6.23 -4.46
N LEU A 13 -19.44 -6.59 -5.70
CA LEU A 13 -20.80 -6.47 -6.18
C LEU A 13 -21.76 -7.32 -5.34
N ARG A 14 -21.38 -8.57 -5.01
CA ARG A 14 -22.16 -9.45 -4.14
C ARG A 14 -22.41 -8.84 -2.76
N GLU A 15 -21.39 -8.21 -2.16
CA GLU A 15 -21.50 -7.49 -0.89
C GLU A 15 -22.48 -6.29 -0.96
N VAL A 16 -22.61 -5.66 -2.14
CA VAL A 16 -23.50 -4.50 -2.35
C VAL A 16 -24.94 -4.91 -2.69
N VAL A 17 -25.13 -5.89 -3.58
CA VAL A 17 -26.47 -6.26 -4.09
C VAL A 17 -27.14 -7.40 -3.32
N GLY A 18 -26.39 -8.13 -2.49
CA GLY A 18 -26.86 -9.30 -1.76
C GLY A 18 -26.82 -10.60 -2.57
N ASP A 19 -27.11 -11.71 -1.90
CA ASP A 19 -27.03 -13.06 -2.47
C ASP A 19 -28.19 -13.38 -3.42
N ASP A 20 -29.33 -12.70 -3.26
CA ASP A 20 -30.56 -12.97 -3.99
C ASP A 20 -30.56 -12.40 -5.43
N VAL A 21 -29.63 -11.50 -5.74
CA VAL A 21 -29.57 -10.82 -7.04
C VAL A 21 -28.55 -11.51 -7.97
N PRO A 22 -28.96 -12.07 -9.12
CA PRO A 22 -28.01 -12.65 -10.05
C PRO A 22 -27.09 -11.56 -10.63
N ILE A 23 -25.78 -11.83 -10.69
CA ILE A 23 -24.78 -10.94 -11.29
C ILE A 23 -24.31 -11.59 -12.59
N SER A 24 -24.56 -10.93 -13.71
CA SER A 24 -24.09 -11.42 -15.01
C SER A 24 -22.59 -11.17 -15.19
N LYS A 25 -21.95 -11.98 -16.04
CA LYS A 25 -20.55 -11.78 -16.42
C LYS A 25 -20.34 -10.43 -17.11
N GLU A 26 -21.30 -10.01 -17.92
CA GLU A 26 -21.29 -8.73 -18.64
C GLU A 26 -21.29 -7.54 -17.67
N ALA A 27 -22.09 -7.60 -16.59
CA ALA A 27 -22.09 -6.55 -15.57
C ALA A 27 -20.73 -6.42 -14.87
N ILE A 28 -20.07 -7.55 -14.58
CA ILE A 28 -18.71 -7.55 -14.01
C ILE A 28 -17.71 -6.89 -14.96
N ASP A 29 -17.84 -7.17 -16.26
CA ASP A 29 -16.97 -6.60 -17.29
C ASP A 29 -17.20 -5.10 -17.46
N TRP A 30 -18.45 -4.64 -17.48
CA TRP A 30 -18.79 -3.21 -17.50
C TRP A 30 -18.27 -2.46 -16.27
N VAL A 31 -18.45 -3.02 -15.07
CA VAL A 31 -17.92 -2.41 -13.84
C VAL A 31 -16.39 -2.33 -13.87
N ASN A 32 -15.71 -3.30 -14.49
CA ASN A 32 -14.27 -3.26 -14.68
C ASN A 32 -13.84 -2.10 -15.59
N GLU A 33 -14.52 -1.93 -16.71
CA GLU A 33 -14.30 -0.83 -17.65
C GLU A 33 -14.55 0.53 -16.98
N CYS A 34 -15.68 0.68 -16.29
CA CYS A 34 -15.99 1.89 -15.52
C CYS A 34 -14.96 2.17 -14.43
N ALA A 35 -14.43 1.15 -13.75
CA ALA A 35 -13.37 1.33 -12.76
C ALA A 35 -12.07 1.84 -13.39
N GLY A 36 -11.75 1.39 -14.60
CA GLY A 36 -10.62 1.88 -15.38
C GLY A 36 -10.77 3.35 -15.75
N GLU A 37 -11.94 3.74 -16.28
CA GLU A 37 -12.25 5.14 -16.61
C GLU A 37 -12.26 6.03 -15.36
N PHE A 38 -12.85 5.54 -14.26
CA PHE A 38 -12.84 6.24 -12.98
C PHE A 38 -11.41 6.57 -12.51
N LEU A 39 -10.49 5.60 -12.57
CA LEU A 39 -9.09 5.83 -12.21
C LEU A 39 -8.42 6.85 -13.13
N GLN A 40 -8.77 6.88 -14.42
CA GLN A 40 -8.25 7.88 -15.35
C GLN A 40 -8.76 9.27 -15.03
N VAL A 41 -10.07 9.44 -14.81
CA VAL A 41 -10.69 10.73 -14.47
C VAL A 41 -10.09 11.30 -13.18
N VAL A 42 -10.05 10.48 -12.12
CA VAL A 42 -9.46 10.90 -10.84
C VAL A 42 -7.97 11.21 -11.00
N GLY A 43 -7.23 10.40 -11.77
CA GLY A 43 -5.80 10.63 -12.03
C GLY A 43 -5.53 11.93 -12.77
N GLN A 44 -6.36 12.27 -13.77
CA GLN A 44 -6.26 13.52 -14.52
C GLN A 44 -6.55 14.73 -13.63
N GLU A 45 -7.63 14.69 -12.85
CA GLU A 45 -7.98 15.78 -11.92
C GLU A 45 -6.89 15.96 -10.85
N ALA A 46 -6.40 14.87 -10.27
CA ALA A 46 -5.30 14.92 -9.29
C ALA A 46 -4.01 15.48 -9.89
N ASN A 47 -3.77 15.22 -11.18
CA ASN A 47 -2.63 15.80 -11.89
C ASN A 47 -2.79 17.32 -12.07
N ILE A 48 -3.98 17.80 -12.43
CA ILE A 48 -4.28 19.25 -12.55
C ILE A 48 -4.06 19.95 -11.20
N VAL A 49 -4.55 19.36 -10.11
CA VAL A 49 -4.35 19.91 -8.75
C VAL A 49 -2.86 19.93 -8.38
N ALA A 50 -2.14 18.85 -8.67
CA ALA A 50 -0.71 18.75 -8.37
C ALA A 50 0.12 19.77 -9.16
N GLU A 51 -0.21 19.96 -10.44
CA GLU A 51 0.42 20.92 -11.33
C GLU A 51 0.20 22.37 -10.86
N GLY A 52 -1.04 22.71 -10.50
CA GLY A 52 -1.38 24.05 -9.99
C GLY A 52 -0.68 24.41 -8.67
N ALA A 53 -0.36 23.41 -7.84
CA ALA A 53 0.39 23.61 -6.60
C ALA A 53 1.92 23.60 -6.79
N ALA A 54 2.41 23.14 -7.93
CA ALA A 54 3.83 22.95 -8.17
C ALA A 54 4.56 24.26 -8.52
N LYS A 55 5.73 24.47 -7.90
CA LYS A 55 6.64 25.59 -8.26
C LYS A 55 7.70 25.20 -9.30
N LYS A 56 7.78 23.91 -9.65
CA LYS A 56 8.79 23.33 -10.54
C LYS A 56 8.09 22.37 -11.50
N GLU A 57 8.66 22.24 -12.70
CA GLU A 57 8.12 21.40 -13.79
C GLU A 57 8.02 19.91 -13.41
N ASN A 58 8.93 19.42 -12.56
CA ASN A 58 8.84 18.07 -11.99
C ASN A 58 8.08 18.08 -10.67
N TYR A 59 6.85 17.59 -10.68
CA TYR A 59 6.02 17.39 -9.49
C TYR A 59 5.62 15.93 -9.32
N ARG A 60 5.16 15.59 -8.10
CA ARG A 60 4.61 14.28 -7.78
C ARG A 60 3.20 14.46 -7.27
N ILE A 61 2.30 13.58 -7.70
CA ILE A 61 0.95 13.51 -7.16
C ILE A 61 1.08 12.99 -5.72
N SER A 62 0.70 13.84 -4.77
CA SER A 62 0.62 13.49 -3.36
C SER A 62 -0.79 13.01 -3.04
N GLN A 63 -0.95 12.41 -1.86
CA GLN A 63 -2.26 12.02 -1.36
C GLN A 63 -3.21 13.23 -1.26
N GLU A 64 -2.74 14.38 -0.79
CA GLU A 64 -3.54 15.60 -0.67
C GLU A 64 -4.11 16.05 -2.01
N HIS A 65 -3.35 15.89 -3.10
CA HIS A 65 -3.83 16.22 -4.44
C HIS A 65 -4.97 15.28 -4.87
N VAL A 66 -4.91 13.99 -4.52
CA VAL A 66 -5.99 13.04 -4.78
C VAL A 66 -7.24 13.35 -3.95
N MET A 67 -7.05 13.76 -2.69
CA MET A 67 -8.18 14.16 -1.83
C MET A 67 -8.91 15.39 -2.37
N ALA A 68 -8.15 16.41 -2.77
CA ALA A 68 -8.69 17.61 -3.40
C ALA A 68 -9.38 17.30 -4.74
N ALA A 69 -8.81 16.41 -5.55
CA ALA A 69 -9.44 15.95 -6.80
C ALA A 69 -10.80 15.29 -6.55
N LEU A 70 -10.90 14.42 -5.54
CA LEU A 70 -12.19 13.82 -5.16
C LEU A 70 -13.19 14.88 -4.68
N GLU A 71 -12.74 15.88 -3.93
CA GLU A 71 -13.60 16.99 -3.50
C GLU A 71 -14.09 17.84 -4.69
N ASN A 72 -13.22 18.13 -5.67
CA ASN A 72 -13.56 18.85 -6.91
C ASN A 72 -14.56 18.09 -7.78
N LEU A 73 -14.42 16.76 -7.87
CA LEU A 73 -15.31 15.89 -8.65
C LEU A 73 -16.67 15.65 -7.95
N GLY A 74 -16.95 16.28 -6.81
CA GLY A 74 -18.20 16.11 -6.08
C GLY A 74 -18.29 14.80 -5.30
N MET A 75 -17.15 14.19 -4.98
CA MET A 75 -17.03 12.89 -4.32
C MET A 75 -16.57 13.02 -2.86
N GLN A 76 -17.09 14.02 -2.13
CA GLN A 76 -16.64 14.35 -0.77
C GLN A 76 -16.79 13.18 0.21
N GLY A 77 -17.85 12.36 0.05
CA GLY A 77 -18.06 11.18 0.89
C GLY A 77 -16.94 10.12 0.76
N TYR A 78 -16.27 10.02 -0.39
CA TYR A 78 -15.10 9.16 -0.54
C TYR A 78 -13.87 9.79 0.12
N ALA A 79 -13.69 11.11 -0.03
CA ALA A 79 -12.62 11.84 0.63
C ALA A 79 -12.68 11.69 2.16
N GLU A 80 -13.86 11.84 2.77
CA GLU A 80 -14.03 11.68 4.23
C GLU A 80 -13.68 10.27 4.72
N LYS A 81 -14.17 9.24 4.02
CA LYS A 81 -13.86 7.83 4.36
C LYS A 81 -12.37 7.54 4.26
N ILE A 82 -11.69 8.08 3.24
CA ILE A 82 -10.26 7.92 3.07
C ILE A 82 -9.48 8.62 4.20
N LYS A 83 -9.88 9.84 4.61
CA LYS A 83 -9.29 10.54 5.78
C LYS A 83 -9.43 9.72 7.06
N ALA A 84 -10.60 9.12 7.29
CA ALA A 84 -10.83 8.29 8.47
C ALA A 84 -9.93 7.05 8.52
N LEU A 85 -9.71 6.39 7.37
CA LEU A 85 -8.82 5.23 7.27
C LEU A 85 -7.34 5.61 7.49
N GLN A 86 -6.91 6.78 7.03
CA GLN A 86 -5.53 7.26 7.17
C GLN A 86 -5.12 7.40 8.63
N GLY A 87 -5.97 7.98 9.47
CA GLY A 87 -5.68 8.10 10.91
C GLY A 87 -5.36 6.74 11.54
N SER A 88 -6.06 5.68 11.12
CA SER A 88 -5.80 4.32 11.60
C SER A 88 -4.47 3.74 11.08
N MET A 89 -4.11 3.98 9.81
CA MET A 89 -2.89 3.47 9.19
C MET A 89 -1.62 4.18 9.67
N GLU A 90 -1.69 5.48 9.93
CA GLU A 90 -0.57 6.25 10.47
C GLU A 90 -0.21 5.80 11.87
N LEU A 91 -1.22 5.53 12.72
CA LEU A 91 -1.04 4.94 14.05
C LEU A 91 -0.31 3.59 13.97
N GLU A 92 -0.72 2.71 13.06
CA GLU A 92 -0.09 1.40 12.85
C GLU A 92 1.34 1.52 12.32
N THR A 93 1.59 2.46 11.40
CA THR A 93 2.93 2.70 10.85
C THR A 93 3.88 3.27 11.90
N GLN A 94 3.40 4.17 12.75
CA GLN A 94 4.17 4.70 13.88
C GLN A 94 4.47 3.62 14.93
N LYS A 95 3.52 2.73 15.23
CA LYS A 95 3.76 1.55 16.10
C LYS A 95 4.86 0.67 15.53
N LYS A 96 4.81 0.33 14.23
CA LYS A 96 5.85 -0.49 13.57
C LYS A 96 7.22 0.18 13.61
N LYS A 97 7.31 1.49 13.35
CA LYS A 97 8.57 2.24 13.46
C LYS A 97 9.13 2.25 14.88
N ARG A 98 8.28 2.44 15.90
CA ARG A 98 8.67 2.37 17.32
C ARG A 98 9.17 0.99 17.74
N VAL A 99 8.54 -0.08 17.23
CA VAL A 99 9.01 -1.45 17.48
C VAL A 99 10.34 -1.71 16.79
N ALA A 100 10.51 -1.25 15.55
CA ALA A 100 11.77 -1.38 14.81
C ALA A 100 12.92 -0.59 15.46
N SER A 101 12.66 0.63 15.93
CA SER A 101 13.66 1.44 16.63
C SER A 101 14.06 0.82 17.97
N ARG A 102 13.10 0.32 18.76
CA ARG A 102 13.39 -0.41 20.01
C ARG A 102 14.19 -1.69 19.78
N LYS A 103 13.95 -2.40 18.68
CA LYS A 103 14.73 -3.59 18.31
C LYS A 103 16.16 -3.22 17.93
N ALA A 104 16.35 -2.11 17.20
CA ALA A 104 17.67 -1.58 16.87
C ALA A 104 18.42 -1.04 18.11
N GLU A 105 17.71 -0.46 19.08
CA GLU A 105 18.29 0.00 20.36
C GLU A 105 18.60 -1.14 21.33
N ALA A 106 17.95 -2.30 21.21
CA ALA A 106 18.27 -3.50 21.99
C ALA A 106 19.50 -4.25 21.46
N GLU A 107 19.85 -4.07 20.18
CA GLU A 107 21.12 -4.52 19.58
C GLU A 107 22.24 -3.49 19.84
N THR A 108 22.55 -3.23 21.11
CA THR A 108 23.71 -2.40 21.53
C THR A 108 25.02 -3.17 21.57
N ALA A 109 25.17 -4.22 20.77
CA ALA A 109 26.50 -4.81 20.56
C ALA A 109 27.25 -3.90 19.58
N SER A 110 28.49 -3.53 19.92
CA SER A 110 29.34 -2.77 19.01
C SER A 110 29.51 -3.56 17.69
N ARG A 111 29.71 -2.86 16.57
CA ARG A 111 29.95 -3.48 15.26
C ARG A 111 31.02 -4.59 15.33
N ASP A 112 32.07 -4.38 16.13
CA ASP A 112 33.16 -5.34 16.29
C ASP A 112 32.73 -6.60 17.06
N GLU A 113 31.86 -6.47 18.06
CA GLU A 113 31.31 -7.59 18.83
C GLU A 113 30.39 -8.44 17.95
N LEU A 114 29.53 -7.80 17.16
CA LEU A 114 28.66 -8.48 16.18
C LEU A 114 29.47 -9.22 15.11
N LEU A 115 30.60 -8.65 14.67
CA LEU A 115 31.47 -9.28 13.67
C LEU A 115 32.19 -10.51 14.26
N ALA A 116 32.62 -10.43 15.52
CA ALA A 116 33.22 -11.54 16.23
C ALA A 116 32.21 -12.69 16.42
N GLU A 117 30.97 -12.36 16.80
CA GLU A 117 29.88 -13.34 16.97
C GLU A 117 29.52 -14.01 15.63
N GLN A 118 29.36 -13.23 14.55
CA GLN A 118 29.11 -13.77 13.21
C GLN A 118 30.24 -14.73 12.78
N THR A 119 31.49 -14.35 13.01
CA THR A 119 32.66 -15.17 12.63
C THR A 119 32.71 -16.46 13.46
N ALA A 120 32.37 -16.39 14.75
CA ALA A 120 32.29 -17.56 15.62
C ALA A 120 31.18 -18.53 15.17
N LEU A 121 30.01 -18.00 14.81
CA LEU A 121 28.89 -18.77 14.27
C LEU A 121 29.25 -19.43 12.94
N PHE A 122 29.92 -18.73 12.02
CA PHE A 122 30.41 -19.33 10.78
C PHE A 122 31.43 -20.44 11.02
N LYS A 123 32.38 -20.24 11.94
CA LYS A 123 33.33 -21.29 12.32
C LYS A 123 32.61 -22.50 12.91
N GLN A 124 31.65 -22.30 13.79
CA GLN A 124 30.86 -23.38 14.39
C GLN A 124 30.04 -24.13 13.32
N ALA A 125 29.41 -23.41 12.39
CA ALA A 125 28.67 -23.99 11.29
C ALA A 125 29.58 -24.80 10.35
N SER A 126 30.76 -24.28 9.99
CA SER A 126 31.74 -25.01 9.18
C SER A 126 32.24 -26.26 9.88
N LEU A 127 32.58 -26.18 11.17
CA LEU A 127 33.01 -27.35 11.96
C LEU A 127 31.91 -28.41 12.03
N LYS A 128 30.65 -27.98 12.19
CA LYS A 128 29.49 -28.87 12.18
C LYS A 128 29.29 -29.52 10.81
N ALA A 129 29.39 -28.76 9.72
CA ALA A 129 29.28 -29.28 8.35
C ALA A 129 30.36 -30.32 8.03
N THR A 130 31.62 -30.03 8.38
CA THR A 130 32.73 -30.98 8.23
C THR A 130 32.51 -32.23 9.08
N ARG A 131 32.00 -32.10 10.31
CA ARG A 131 31.67 -33.25 11.17
C ARG A 131 30.51 -34.08 10.61
N GLU A 132 29.56 -33.44 9.94
CA GLU A 132 28.37 -34.07 9.37
C GLU A 132 28.55 -34.52 7.90
N GLY A 133 29.76 -34.37 7.35
CA GLY A 133 30.14 -34.93 6.05
C GLY A 133 29.61 -34.19 4.83
N TRP A 134 29.35 -32.88 4.96
CA TRP A 134 29.03 -31.97 3.86
C TRP A 134 30.28 -31.28 3.29
#